data_AF-A0A7W2CD86-F1
#
_entry.id   AF-A0A7W2CD86-F1
#
_cell.length_a   1.000
_cell.length_b   1.000
_cell.length_c   1.000
_cell.angle_alpha   90.00
_cell.angle_beta   90.00
_cell.angle_gamma   90.00
#
_symmetry.space_group_name_H-M   'P 1'
#
loop_
_entity.id
_entity.type
_entity.pdbx_description
1 polymer ?
#
loop_
_entity_poly.entity_id
_entity_poly.type
_entity_poly.pdbx_seq_one_letter_code
_entity_poly.pdbx_strand_id
1 'polypeptide(L)'
;MALTSSDILEMPTSPESGAMPWYPHIAEWVEAELAGLSDEQLDFHDPAPEKEWMWWSCRTQVSHIAWDALVFSKRRAGHLLWPDGDIPQPIDWDEHQMGPNGKWDRVLDTDLFWQVPDILSHLKVGIGWLTKLVEEQPIELLRSETKTVRGTEFWKYVITTLPRGAHTDDPQGSSITYDLEGSLWMVFYEMLSHVRSIQRLKLHQGLGLAVDLPRVGYLRLPHYWGDTDVNGPGMTRI
;
A
#
# COMPACT_ATOMS: atom_id res chain seq x y z
N MET A 1 13.43 18.49 -5.95
CA MET A 1 12.03 18.06 -5.97
C MET A 1 11.94 16.87 -6.89
N ALA A 2 11.33 15.79 -6.45
CA ALA A 2 11.10 14.65 -7.32
C ALA A 2 10.09 15.01 -8.43
N LEU A 3 10.08 14.26 -9.53
CA LEU A 3 9.15 14.45 -10.63
C LEU A 3 7.86 13.66 -10.35
N THR A 4 6.74 14.35 -10.30
CA THR A 4 5.41 13.75 -10.08
C THR A 4 4.47 14.13 -11.23
N SER A 5 3.64 13.19 -11.68
CA SER A 5 2.67 13.36 -12.77
C SER A 5 1.67 12.22 -12.74
N SER A 6 0.40 12.49 -13.10
CA SER A 6 -0.65 11.47 -13.22
C SER A 6 -0.31 10.35 -14.20
N ASP A 7 0.61 10.58 -15.15
CA ASP A 7 1.02 9.57 -16.12
C ASP A 7 2.11 8.62 -15.58
N ILE A 8 2.68 8.92 -14.40
CA ILE A 8 3.71 8.11 -13.75
C ILE A 8 3.01 7.04 -12.90
N LEU A 9 2.89 5.85 -13.47
CA LEU A 9 2.24 4.68 -12.86
C LEU A 9 3.24 3.61 -12.40
N GLU A 10 4.52 3.78 -12.73
CA GLU A 10 5.57 2.81 -12.44
C GLU A 10 6.93 3.48 -12.27
N MET A 11 7.75 2.91 -11.38
CA MET A 11 9.15 3.26 -11.21
C MET A 11 9.90 3.09 -12.54
N PRO A 12 10.44 4.18 -13.12
CA PRO A 12 11.19 4.07 -14.37
C PRO A 12 12.45 3.24 -14.17
N THR A 13 12.92 2.56 -15.22
CA THR A 13 14.17 1.77 -15.13
C THR A 13 15.43 2.63 -15.09
N SER A 14 15.38 3.85 -15.63
CA SER A 14 16.51 4.77 -15.61
C SER A 14 16.80 5.28 -14.19
N PRO A 15 18.02 5.10 -13.66
CA PRO A 15 18.40 5.61 -12.33
C PRO A 15 18.52 7.14 -12.30
N GLU A 16 18.66 7.78 -13.46
CA GLU A 16 18.68 9.24 -13.57
C GLU A 16 17.28 9.85 -13.40
N SER A 17 16.23 9.05 -13.53
CA SER A 17 14.87 9.51 -13.33
C SER A 17 14.61 9.82 -11.86
N GLY A 18 14.11 11.02 -11.57
CA GLY A 18 13.57 11.38 -10.26
C GLY A 18 12.07 11.14 -10.14
N ALA A 19 11.48 10.31 -11.00
CA ALA A 19 10.04 10.07 -11.04
C ALA A 19 9.53 9.32 -9.80
N MET A 20 8.49 9.86 -9.18
CA MET A 20 7.83 9.29 -8.01
C MET A 20 6.34 9.03 -8.30
N PRO A 21 5.70 8.12 -7.54
CA PRO A 21 4.30 7.78 -7.76
C PRO A 21 3.38 8.99 -7.60
N TRP A 22 2.34 9.07 -8.43
CA TRP A 22 1.23 9.98 -8.22
C TRP A 22 0.16 9.35 -7.33
N TYR A 23 0.33 9.51 -6.02
CA TYR A 23 -0.58 8.93 -5.01
C TYR A 23 -2.05 9.33 -5.11
N PRO A 24 -2.46 10.52 -5.63
CA PRO A 24 -3.88 10.86 -5.75
C PRO A 24 -4.72 9.82 -6.51
N HIS A 25 -4.13 9.09 -7.46
CA HIS A 25 -4.79 7.98 -8.14
C HIS A 25 -5.38 6.94 -7.19
N ILE A 26 -4.71 6.64 -6.08
CA ILE A 26 -5.19 5.62 -5.12
C ILE A 26 -6.53 6.05 -4.52
N ALA A 27 -6.66 7.32 -4.10
CA ALA A 27 -7.91 7.82 -3.56
C ALA A 27 -9.02 7.82 -4.62
N GLU A 28 -8.71 8.30 -5.84
CA GLU A 28 -9.66 8.35 -6.95
C GLU A 28 -10.17 6.96 -7.36
N TRP A 29 -9.27 5.98 -7.51
CA TRP A 29 -9.63 4.62 -7.89
C TRP A 29 -10.41 3.90 -6.80
N VAL A 30 -10.04 4.08 -5.53
CA VAL A 30 -10.80 3.52 -4.40
C VAL A 30 -12.21 4.11 -4.40
N GLU A 31 -12.37 5.43 -4.46
CA GLU A 31 -13.69 6.06 -4.45
C GLU A 31 -14.57 5.58 -5.62
N ALA A 32 -13.99 5.51 -6.82
CA ALA A 32 -14.69 5.02 -7.99
C ALA A 32 -15.14 3.55 -7.84
N GLU A 33 -14.29 2.67 -7.31
CA GLU A 33 -14.63 1.25 -7.16
C GLU A 33 -15.68 0.99 -6.07
N LEU A 34 -15.73 1.82 -5.02
CA LEU A 34 -16.73 1.70 -3.95
C LEU A 34 -18.06 2.38 -4.26
N ALA A 35 -18.11 3.26 -5.25
CA ALA A 35 -19.30 4.06 -5.55
C ALA A 35 -20.52 3.16 -5.82
N GLY A 36 -21.56 3.35 -5.00
CA GLY A 36 -22.85 2.66 -5.15
C GLY A 36 -22.89 1.23 -4.63
N LEU A 37 -21.84 0.73 -3.95
CA LEU A 37 -21.90 -0.56 -3.28
C LEU A 37 -22.82 -0.52 -2.05
N SER A 38 -23.62 -1.57 -1.84
CA SER A 38 -24.36 -1.76 -0.58
C SER A 38 -23.43 -2.23 0.54
N ASP A 39 -23.89 -2.16 1.79
CA ASP A 39 -23.13 -2.71 2.92
C ASP A 39 -22.85 -4.21 2.76
N GLU A 40 -23.81 -4.99 2.25
CA GLU A 40 -23.56 -6.42 2.01
C GLU A 40 -22.43 -6.63 0.98
N GLN A 41 -22.36 -5.79 -0.05
CA GLN A 41 -21.33 -5.88 -1.08
C GLN A 41 -19.95 -5.40 -0.57
N LEU A 42 -19.96 -4.38 0.30
CA LEU A 42 -18.76 -3.87 0.96
C LEU A 42 -18.16 -4.87 1.93
N ASP A 43 -19.01 -5.65 2.60
CA ASP A 43 -18.64 -6.54 3.70
C ASP A 43 -18.52 -8.02 3.31
N PHE A 44 -18.81 -8.33 2.04
CA PHE A 44 -18.58 -9.65 1.47
C PHE A 44 -17.10 -10.07 1.57
N HIS A 45 -16.86 -11.24 2.17
CA HIS A 45 -15.56 -11.89 2.29
C HIS A 45 -15.73 -13.41 2.39
N ASP A 46 -14.67 -14.17 2.13
CA ASP A 46 -14.62 -15.62 2.28
C ASP A 46 -13.29 -16.02 2.95
N PRO A 47 -13.31 -16.51 4.21
CA PRO A 47 -12.10 -16.84 4.95
C PRO A 47 -11.52 -18.23 4.61
N ALA A 48 -12.02 -18.91 3.56
CA ALA A 48 -11.51 -20.22 3.18
C ALA A 48 -10.00 -20.17 2.85
N PRO A 49 -9.17 -21.13 3.33
CA PRO A 49 -7.72 -21.07 3.18
C PRO A 49 -7.20 -20.95 1.74
N GLU A 50 -7.91 -21.55 0.79
CA GLU A 50 -7.62 -21.53 -0.64
C GLU A 50 -8.06 -20.24 -1.37
N LYS A 51 -8.69 -19.31 -0.64
CA LYS A 51 -9.20 -18.03 -1.17
C LYS A 51 -8.62 -16.85 -0.40
N GLU A 52 -7.31 -16.86 -0.15
CA GLU A 52 -6.65 -15.81 0.65
C GLU A 52 -6.96 -14.39 0.15
N TRP A 53 -7.07 -14.20 -1.16
CA TRP A 53 -7.44 -12.91 -1.76
C TRP A 53 -8.85 -12.42 -1.39
N MET A 54 -9.71 -13.28 -0.86
CA MET A 54 -11.07 -12.99 -0.39
C MET A 54 -11.19 -12.85 1.13
N TRP A 55 -10.11 -13.06 1.89
CA TRP A 55 -10.16 -13.00 3.36
C TRP A 55 -10.59 -11.63 3.88
N TRP A 56 -10.28 -10.57 3.14
CA TRP A 56 -10.66 -9.20 3.48
C TRP A 56 -11.74 -8.70 2.54
N SER A 57 -12.79 -8.09 3.11
CA SER A 57 -13.86 -7.45 2.35
C SER A 57 -13.40 -6.16 1.70
N CYS A 58 -14.18 -5.60 0.77
CA CYS A 58 -13.87 -4.30 0.16
C CYS A 58 -13.66 -3.22 1.23
N ARG A 59 -14.47 -3.20 2.29
CA ARG A 59 -14.31 -2.25 3.40
C ARG A 59 -13.00 -2.44 4.14
N THR A 60 -12.63 -3.68 4.46
CA THR A 60 -11.37 -4.00 5.12
C THR A 60 -10.16 -3.63 4.26
N GLN A 61 -10.21 -3.90 2.95
CA GLN A 61 -9.16 -3.51 2.01
C GLN A 61 -8.92 -1.99 2.05
N VAL A 62 -9.99 -1.18 2.03
CA VAL A 62 -9.87 0.28 2.03
C VAL A 62 -9.41 0.82 3.38
N SER A 63 -9.88 0.22 4.48
CA SER A 63 -9.38 0.51 5.82
C SER A 63 -7.88 0.23 5.93
N HIS A 64 -7.40 -0.86 5.35
CA HIS A 64 -5.98 -1.18 5.29
C HIS A 64 -5.19 -0.16 4.45
N ILE A 65 -5.65 0.23 3.26
CA ILE A 65 -4.98 1.25 2.43
C ILE A 65 -4.84 2.56 3.21
N ALA A 66 -5.91 3.00 3.89
CA ALA A 66 -5.88 4.20 4.71
C ALA A 66 -4.87 4.06 5.86
N TRP A 67 -4.94 2.95 6.59
CA TRP A 67 -4.01 2.64 7.69
C TRP A 67 -2.55 2.66 7.23
N ASP A 68 -2.23 1.98 6.12
CA ASP A 68 -0.87 1.85 5.61
C ASP A 68 -0.31 3.22 5.18
N ALA A 69 -1.11 4.03 4.47
CA ALA A 69 -0.70 5.38 4.07
C ALA A 69 -0.29 6.25 5.26
N LEU A 70 -1.05 6.16 6.35
CA LEU A 70 -0.85 6.93 7.56
C LEU A 70 0.35 6.42 8.37
N VAL A 71 0.39 5.11 8.63
CA VAL A 71 1.42 4.47 9.45
C VAL A 71 2.77 4.51 8.75
N PHE A 72 2.83 4.24 7.45
CA PHE A 72 4.06 4.34 6.69
C PHE A 72 4.63 5.76 6.75
N SER A 73 3.83 6.77 6.39
CA SER A 73 4.26 8.17 6.35
C SER A 73 4.84 8.60 7.69
N LYS A 74 4.17 8.29 8.79
CA LYS A 74 4.66 8.60 10.13
C LYS A 74 5.94 7.83 10.48
N ARG A 75 5.93 6.50 10.41
CA ARG A 75 7.02 5.68 10.95
C ARG A 75 8.27 5.71 10.09
N ARG A 76 8.11 5.84 8.77
CA ARG A 76 9.22 5.79 7.82
C ARG A 76 9.77 7.17 7.48
N ALA A 77 8.90 8.18 7.40
CA ALA A 77 9.24 9.50 6.88
C ALA A 77 8.75 10.68 7.75
N GLY A 78 8.25 10.42 8.97
CA GLY A 78 7.69 11.47 9.82
C GLY A 78 8.69 12.57 10.16
N HIS A 79 9.98 12.24 10.29
CA HIS A 79 11.05 13.20 10.51
C HIS A 79 11.29 14.16 9.32
N LEU A 80 10.84 13.80 8.11
CA LEU A 80 10.88 14.66 6.93
C LEU A 80 9.60 15.50 6.82
N LEU A 81 8.45 14.93 7.18
CA LEU A 81 7.15 15.59 7.09
C LEU A 81 6.92 16.63 8.19
N TRP A 82 7.41 16.33 9.39
CA TRP A 82 7.21 17.10 10.63
C TRP A 82 8.54 17.18 11.42
N PRO A 83 9.55 17.90 10.90
CA PRO A 83 10.87 17.97 11.51
C PRO A 83 10.84 18.59 12.92
N ASP A 84 9.85 19.43 13.21
CA ASP A 84 9.67 20.09 14.50
C ASP A 84 8.77 19.30 15.48
N GLY A 85 8.31 18.11 15.07
CA GLY A 85 7.49 17.21 15.91
C GLY A 85 6.01 17.61 15.99
N ASP A 86 5.56 18.55 15.16
CA ASP A 86 4.17 19.00 15.00
C ASP A 86 3.34 18.00 14.18
N ILE A 87 3.40 16.72 14.56
CA ILE A 87 2.67 15.64 13.89
C ILE A 87 1.16 15.91 14.01
N PRO A 88 0.43 16.04 12.90
CA PRO A 88 -1.01 16.22 12.91
C PRO A 88 -1.68 15.13 13.73
N GLN A 89 -2.72 15.50 14.47
CA GLN A 89 -3.49 14.60 15.34
C GLN A 89 -4.88 14.25 14.77
N PRO A 90 -5.04 13.80 13.50
CA PRO A 90 -6.30 13.22 13.05
C PRO A 90 -6.43 11.74 13.47
N ILE A 91 -5.36 11.12 13.98
CA ILE A 91 -5.29 9.67 14.26
C ILE A 91 -4.79 9.49 15.67
N ASP A 92 -5.56 8.75 16.47
CA ASP A 92 -5.08 8.24 17.74
C ASP A 92 -4.06 7.13 17.47
N TRP A 93 -2.78 7.44 17.64
CA TRP A 93 -1.71 6.52 17.34
C TRP A 93 -1.58 5.37 18.35
N ASP A 94 -2.16 5.52 19.54
CA ASP A 94 -2.21 4.45 20.54
C ASP A 94 -3.17 3.34 20.11
N GLU A 95 -4.15 3.66 19.27
CA GLU A 95 -5.11 2.69 18.72
C GLU A 95 -4.60 1.96 17.46
N HIS A 96 -3.53 2.48 16.83
CA HIS A 96 -2.97 1.93 15.58
C HIS A 96 -1.61 1.23 15.79
N GLN A 97 -1.45 0.55 16.93
CA GLN A 97 -0.24 -0.19 17.27
C GLN A 97 -0.11 -1.49 16.46
N MET A 98 1.08 -1.71 15.88
CA MET A 98 1.43 -3.02 15.34
C MET A 98 1.92 -3.95 16.47
N GLY A 99 1.44 -5.19 16.49
CA GLY A 99 1.93 -6.23 17.40
C GLY A 99 0.83 -6.88 18.23
N PRO A 100 1.19 -7.76 19.19
CA PRO A 100 0.24 -8.62 19.90
C PRO A 100 -0.76 -7.88 20.80
N ASN A 101 -0.54 -6.59 21.04
CA ASN A 101 -1.40 -5.74 21.85
C ASN A 101 -2.33 -4.85 21.02
N GLY A 102 -2.19 -4.87 19.68
CA GLY A 102 -3.09 -4.14 18.79
C GLY A 102 -4.45 -4.84 18.77
N LYS A 103 -5.53 -4.08 19.03
CA LYS A 103 -6.89 -4.58 18.93
C LYS A 103 -7.26 -4.94 17.48
N TRP A 104 -6.71 -4.16 16.53
CA TRP A 104 -6.92 -4.32 15.10
C TRP A 104 -5.56 -4.47 14.40
N ASP A 105 -5.38 -5.55 13.63
CA ASP A 105 -4.15 -5.78 12.87
C ASP A 105 -4.21 -5.05 11.52
N ARG A 106 -3.37 -4.01 11.37
CA ARG A 106 -3.12 -3.31 10.10
C ARG A 106 -4.35 -2.72 9.42
N VAL A 107 -5.36 -2.31 10.17
CA VAL A 107 -6.53 -1.57 9.67
C VAL A 107 -6.82 -0.40 10.60
N LEU A 108 -7.63 0.57 10.15
CA LEU A 108 -8.14 1.61 11.06
C LEU A 108 -9.01 0.98 12.16
N ASP A 109 -9.09 1.61 13.34
CA ASP A 109 -9.94 1.10 14.42
C ASP A 109 -11.40 0.98 13.95
N THR A 110 -11.91 -0.26 13.84
CA THR A 110 -13.21 -0.50 13.23
C THR A 110 -14.39 -0.13 14.14
N ASP A 111 -14.16 0.09 15.44
CA ASP A 111 -15.19 0.61 16.34
C ASP A 111 -15.38 2.12 16.16
N LEU A 112 -14.36 2.82 15.68
CA LEU A 112 -14.39 4.25 15.40
C LEU A 112 -14.66 4.55 13.92
N PHE A 113 -14.06 3.78 13.03
CA PHE A 113 -14.02 4.01 11.59
C PHE A 113 -14.54 2.80 10.83
N TRP A 114 -15.87 2.69 10.78
CA TRP A 114 -16.56 1.67 9.98
C TRP A 114 -17.19 2.24 8.71
N GLN A 115 -17.73 3.45 8.78
CA GLN A 115 -18.45 4.03 7.65
C GLN A 115 -17.48 4.39 6.53
N VAL A 116 -17.81 4.05 5.29
CA VAL A 116 -16.96 4.33 4.11
C VAL A 116 -16.54 5.81 4.04
N PRO A 117 -17.41 6.80 4.27
CA PRO A 117 -16.99 8.21 4.29
C PRO A 117 -15.88 8.52 5.31
N ASP A 118 -15.91 7.91 6.49
CA ASP A 118 -14.90 8.12 7.53
C ASP A 118 -13.57 7.48 7.15
N ILE A 119 -13.60 6.27 6.59
CA ILE A 119 -12.42 5.57 6.09
C ILE A 119 -11.79 6.37 4.92
N LEU A 120 -12.61 6.85 3.97
CA LEU A 120 -12.15 7.66 2.84
C LEU A 120 -11.55 9.00 3.28
N SER A 121 -12.07 9.60 4.36
CA SER A 121 -11.48 10.81 4.95
C SER A 121 -10.05 10.54 5.43
N HIS A 122 -9.82 9.43 6.12
CA HIS A 122 -8.49 9.02 6.59
C HIS A 122 -7.56 8.64 5.43
N LEU A 123 -8.08 7.95 4.41
CA LEU A 123 -7.36 7.66 3.18
C LEU A 123 -6.83 8.95 2.54
N LYS A 124 -7.69 9.97 2.38
CA LYS A 124 -7.31 11.26 1.80
C LYS A 124 -6.21 11.95 2.61
N VAL A 125 -6.25 11.88 3.94
CA VAL A 125 -5.19 12.41 4.80
C VAL A 125 -3.87 11.69 4.53
N GLY A 126 -3.86 10.36 4.51
CA GLY A 126 -2.64 9.57 4.27
C GLY A 126 -2.07 9.77 2.88
N ILE A 127 -2.92 9.79 1.85
CA ILE A 127 -2.54 10.12 0.47
C ILE A 127 -1.97 11.54 0.38
N GLY A 128 -2.55 12.51 1.11
CA GLY A 128 -2.00 13.86 1.21
C GLY A 128 -0.58 13.88 1.79
N TRP A 129 -0.28 13.09 2.82
CA TRP A 129 1.07 13.01 3.40
C TRP A 129 2.08 12.35 2.46
N LEU A 130 1.70 11.26 1.79
CA LEU A 130 2.53 10.60 0.79
C LEU A 130 2.81 11.53 -0.40
N THR A 131 1.81 12.27 -0.85
CA THR A 131 1.92 13.27 -1.93
C THR A 131 2.89 14.38 -1.53
N LYS A 132 2.68 14.97 -0.34
CA LYS A 132 3.59 15.98 0.22
C LYS A 132 5.04 15.48 0.26
N LEU A 133 5.24 14.24 0.71
CA LEU A 133 6.57 13.64 0.84
C LEU A 133 7.28 13.50 -0.51
N VAL A 134 6.60 13.01 -1.55
CA VAL A 134 7.23 12.85 -2.87
C VAL A 134 7.43 14.17 -3.60
N GLU A 135 6.57 15.15 -3.37
CA GLU A 135 6.68 16.45 -4.02
C GLU A 135 7.77 17.30 -3.37
N GLU A 136 7.82 17.37 -2.03
CA GLU A 136 8.68 18.32 -1.30
C GLU A 136 10.13 17.86 -1.13
N GLN A 137 10.40 16.54 -1.18
CA GLN A 137 11.74 16.03 -0.92
C GLN A 137 12.56 15.90 -2.22
N PRO A 138 13.88 16.19 -2.18
CA PRO A 138 14.76 15.89 -3.30
C PRO A 138 14.97 14.38 -3.43
N ILE A 139 15.08 13.88 -4.67
CA ILE A 139 15.22 12.44 -4.92
C ILE A 139 16.50 11.89 -4.28
N GLU A 140 17.56 12.69 -4.21
CA GLU A 140 18.83 12.34 -3.59
C GLU A 140 18.67 12.03 -2.10
N LEU A 141 17.82 12.79 -1.41
CA LEU A 141 17.52 12.53 0.01
C LEU A 141 16.74 11.22 0.17
N LEU A 142 15.71 11.01 -0.66
CA LEU A 142 14.92 9.77 -0.64
C LEU A 142 15.79 8.52 -0.87
N ARG A 143 16.79 8.62 -1.77
CA ARG A 143 17.75 7.54 -2.04
C ARG A 143 18.78 7.35 -0.94
N SER A 144 19.15 8.40 -0.22
CA SER A 144 20.11 8.31 0.89
C SER A 144 19.51 7.69 2.16
N GLU A 145 18.20 7.76 2.31
CA GLU A 145 17.46 7.25 3.47
C GLU A 145 17.30 5.73 3.39
N THR A 146 18.23 4.96 3.95
CA THR A 146 18.18 3.48 3.89
C THR A 146 17.74 2.83 5.20
N LYS A 147 17.07 1.67 5.11
CA LYS A 147 16.84 0.75 6.22
C LYS A 147 17.15 -0.68 5.81
N THR A 148 17.63 -1.47 6.77
CA THR A 148 17.81 -2.91 6.63
C THR A 148 16.89 -3.62 7.60
N VAL A 149 16.15 -4.60 7.10
CA VAL A 149 15.26 -5.46 7.89
C VAL A 149 15.58 -6.92 7.65
N ARG A 150 15.09 -7.78 8.54
CA ARG A 150 15.14 -9.22 8.30
C ARG A 150 14.22 -9.59 7.14
N GLY A 151 14.74 -10.39 6.21
CA GLY A 151 13.97 -10.83 5.04
C GLY A 151 12.87 -11.83 5.39
N THR A 152 11.82 -11.79 4.58
CA THR A 152 10.74 -12.78 4.54
C THR A 152 10.60 -13.30 3.13
N GLU A 153 9.93 -14.44 2.97
CA GLU A 153 9.59 -14.98 1.64
C GLU A 153 8.80 -13.95 0.81
N PHE A 154 7.85 -13.25 1.44
CA PHE A 154 7.15 -12.12 0.83
C PHE A 154 8.12 -11.04 0.32
N TRP A 155 9.02 -10.53 1.18
CA TRP A 155 9.95 -9.47 0.79
C TRP A 155 10.85 -9.89 -0.38
N LYS A 156 11.44 -11.08 -0.29
CA LYS A 156 12.29 -11.63 -1.36
C LYS A 156 11.57 -11.68 -2.69
N TYR A 157 10.27 -11.96 -2.66
CA TYR A 157 9.43 -12.00 -3.84
C TYR A 157 9.05 -10.62 -4.37
N VAL A 158 8.54 -9.72 -3.53
CA VAL A 158 7.98 -8.44 -4.00
C VAL A 158 9.03 -7.44 -4.47
N ILE A 159 10.25 -7.47 -3.91
CA ILE A 159 11.34 -6.58 -4.36
C ILE A 159 11.75 -6.85 -5.82
N THR A 160 11.44 -8.04 -6.37
CA THR A 160 11.70 -8.37 -7.78
C THR A 160 10.90 -7.51 -8.76
N THR A 161 9.86 -6.83 -8.28
CA THR A 161 9.05 -5.91 -9.08
C THR A 161 9.63 -4.50 -9.17
N LEU A 162 10.68 -4.21 -8.41
CA LEU A 162 11.35 -2.91 -8.42
C LEU A 162 12.63 -2.97 -9.25
N PRO A 163 12.87 -2.01 -10.16
CA PRO A 163 14.14 -1.91 -10.87
C PRO A 163 15.31 -1.45 -9.98
N ARG A 164 15.02 -0.77 -8.85
CA ARG A 164 16.03 -0.28 -7.89
C ARG A 164 15.40 0.00 -6.51
N GLY A 165 16.23 0.42 -5.56
CA GLY A 165 15.79 0.94 -4.25
C GLY A 165 15.45 -0.13 -3.22
N ALA A 166 15.49 -1.42 -3.59
CA ALA A 166 15.41 -2.55 -2.69
C ALA A 166 16.30 -3.69 -3.19
N HIS A 167 17.08 -4.30 -2.31
CA HIS A 167 17.98 -5.42 -2.64
C HIS A 167 18.23 -6.31 -1.43
N THR A 168 18.83 -7.47 -1.69
CA THR A 168 19.41 -8.33 -0.67
C THR A 168 20.91 -8.45 -0.90
N ASP A 169 21.68 -8.45 0.19
CA ASP A 169 23.14 -8.61 0.14
C ASP A 169 23.58 -10.08 0.10
N ASP A 170 22.65 -11.01 0.34
CA ASP A 170 22.92 -12.44 0.38
C ASP A 170 21.97 -13.24 -0.53
N PRO A 171 22.44 -14.34 -1.16
CA PRO A 171 21.59 -15.13 -2.06
C PRO A 171 20.37 -15.78 -1.38
N GLN A 172 20.39 -15.96 -0.06
CA GLN A 172 19.31 -16.57 0.69
C GLN A 172 18.17 -15.57 0.90
N GLY A 173 18.44 -14.27 0.94
CA GLY A 173 17.46 -13.22 1.23
C GLY A 173 17.29 -12.99 2.73
N SER A 174 18.31 -13.30 3.55
CA SER A 174 18.21 -13.24 5.02
C SER A 174 18.00 -11.82 5.55
N SER A 175 18.49 -10.82 4.81
CA SER A 175 18.19 -9.41 5.01
C SER A 175 17.78 -8.71 3.72
N ILE A 176 16.98 -7.66 3.87
CA ILE A 176 16.54 -6.79 2.79
C ILE A 176 16.89 -5.36 3.16
N THR A 177 17.59 -4.69 2.27
CA THR A 177 17.93 -3.26 2.38
C THR A 177 17.15 -2.49 1.34
N TYR A 178 16.49 -1.42 1.78
CA TYR A 178 15.71 -0.56 0.92
C TYR A 178 15.89 0.91 1.29
N ASP A 179 15.89 1.77 0.27
CA ASP A 179 15.86 3.22 0.44
C ASP A 179 14.42 3.74 0.53
N LEU A 180 14.25 5.04 0.78
CA LEU A 180 12.92 5.65 0.88
C LEU A 180 12.25 5.78 -0.50
N GLU A 181 13.02 5.95 -1.59
CA GLU A 181 12.50 5.92 -2.96
C GLU A 181 11.80 4.58 -3.26
N GLY A 182 12.50 3.46 -3.06
CA GLY A 182 11.98 2.11 -3.22
C GLY A 182 10.82 1.84 -2.28
N SER A 183 10.90 2.31 -1.02
CA SER A 183 9.79 2.18 -0.06
C SER A 183 8.51 2.84 -0.55
N LEU A 184 8.59 4.05 -1.10
CA LEU A 184 7.43 4.79 -1.60
C LEU A 184 6.80 4.10 -2.80
N TRP A 185 7.62 3.58 -3.73
CA TRP A 185 7.13 2.75 -4.83
C TRP A 185 6.48 1.45 -4.36
N MET A 186 7.06 0.78 -3.36
CA MET A 186 6.48 -0.44 -2.75
C MET A 186 5.11 -0.16 -2.13
N VAL A 187 4.97 0.93 -1.37
CA VAL A 187 3.68 1.35 -0.78
C VAL A 187 2.64 1.64 -1.86
N PHE A 188 3.03 2.33 -2.94
CA PHE A 188 2.11 2.58 -4.05
C PHE A 188 1.63 1.27 -4.70
N TYR A 189 2.53 0.32 -4.93
CA TYR A 189 2.18 -1.00 -5.48
C TYR A 189 1.35 -1.86 -4.52
N GLU A 190 1.61 -1.79 -3.22
CA GLU A 190 0.81 -2.45 -2.19
C GLU A 190 -0.63 -1.93 -2.22
N MET A 191 -0.82 -0.62 -2.12
CA MET A 191 -2.13 0.02 -2.21
C MET A 191 -2.87 -0.33 -3.50
N LEU A 192 -2.18 -0.24 -4.65
CA LEU A 192 -2.74 -0.63 -5.94
C LEU A 192 -3.19 -2.10 -5.96
N SER A 193 -2.46 -2.99 -5.28
CA SER A 193 -2.84 -4.40 -5.15
C SER A 193 -4.12 -4.62 -4.32
N HIS A 194 -4.37 -3.76 -3.33
CA HIS A 194 -5.62 -3.74 -2.57
C HIS A 194 -6.78 -3.21 -3.40
N VAL A 195 -6.57 -2.17 -4.23
CA VAL A 195 -7.58 -1.72 -5.21
C VAL A 195 -7.93 -2.87 -6.17
N ARG A 196 -6.93 -3.62 -6.64
CA ARG A 196 -7.20 -4.78 -7.49
C ARG A 196 -7.98 -5.88 -6.76
N SER A 197 -7.71 -6.10 -5.47
CA SER A 197 -8.46 -7.07 -4.67
C SER A 197 -9.93 -6.68 -4.53
N ILE A 198 -10.24 -5.38 -4.36
CA ILE A 198 -11.61 -4.85 -4.41
C ILE A 198 -12.27 -5.18 -5.77
N GLN A 199 -11.58 -4.94 -6.88
CA GLN A 199 -12.09 -5.29 -8.20
C GLN A 199 -12.40 -6.79 -8.35
N ARG A 200 -11.55 -7.67 -7.81
CA ARG A 200 -11.79 -9.12 -7.85
C ARG A 200 -13.03 -9.51 -7.03
N LEU A 201 -13.20 -8.93 -5.84
CA LEU A 201 -14.39 -9.16 -5.01
C LEU A 201 -15.66 -8.69 -5.73
N LYS A 202 -15.62 -7.53 -6.40
CA LYS A 202 -16.71 -7.04 -7.23
C LYS A 202 -17.06 -8.00 -8.37
N LEU A 203 -16.06 -8.43 -9.13
CA LEU A 203 -16.25 -9.39 -10.23
C LEU A 203 -16.85 -10.71 -9.73
N HIS A 204 -16.39 -11.21 -8.58
CA HIS A 204 -16.93 -12.42 -7.96
C HIS A 204 -18.42 -12.28 -7.60
N GLN A 205 -18.82 -11.09 -7.17
CA GLN A 205 -20.22 -10.74 -6.89
C GLN A 205 -21.03 -10.40 -8.16
N GLY A 206 -20.44 -10.49 -9.36
CA GLY A 206 -21.08 -10.16 -10.63
C GLY A 206 -21.21 -8.66 -10.92
N LEU A 207 -20.41 -7.82 -10.26
CA LEU A 207 -20.42 -6.36 -10.39
C LEU A 207 -19.41 -5.88 -11.43
N GLY A 208 -19.71 -4.73 -12.05
CA GLY A 208 -18.80 -4.07 -12.99
C GLY A 208 -17.66 -3.32 -12.31
N LEU A 209 -16.53 -3.18 -13.01
CA LEU A 209 -15.39 -2.38 -12.58
C LEU A 209 -15.60 -0.91 -12.97
N ALA A 210 -15.13 0.01 -12.13
CA ALA A 210 -15.24 1.44 -12.38
C ALA A 210 -13.99 2.00 -13.09
N VAL A 211 -12.83 1.39 -12.86
CA VAL A 211 -11.54 1.84 -13.43
C VAL A 211 -10.78 0.69 -14.08
N ASP A 212 -9.96 0.99 -15.08
CA ASP A 212 -8.98 0.04 -15.62
C ASP A 212 -7.63 0.27 -14.93
N LEU A 213 -7.10 -0.76 -14.26
CA LEU A 213 -5.88 -0.64 -13.48
C LEU A 213 -4.63 -0.99 -14.32
N PRO A 214 -3.53 -0.25 -14.18
CA PRO A 214 -2.29 -0.58 -14.86
C PRO A 214 -1.67 -1.88 -14.31
N ARG A 215 -1.09 -2.70 -15.20
CA ARG A 215 -0.34 -3.91 -14.81
C ARG A 215 1.14 -3.60 -14.52
N VAL A 216 1.38 -2.97 -13.36
CA VAL A 216 2.69 -2.48 -12.91
C VAL A 216 3.03 -2.98 -11.51
N GLY A 217 4.32 -2.97 -11.16
CA GLY A 217 4.78 -3.39 -9.83
C GLY A 217 4.23 -4.75 -9.41
N TYR A 218 3.61 -4.81 -8.23
CA TYR A 218 3.00 -6.04 -7.69
C TYR A 218 1.93 -6.62 -8.60
N LEU A 219 1.19 -5.80 -9.35
CA LEU A 219 0.19 -6.27 -10.30
C LEU A 219 0.77 -7.00 -11.52
N ARG A 220 2.09 -7.18 -11.63
CA ARG A 220 2.66 -8.13 -12.60
C ARG A 220 2.77 -9.55 -12.08
N LEU A 221 2.61 -9.73 -10.77
CA LEU A 221 2.71 -11.03 -10.13
C LEU A 221 1.41 -11.81 -10.37
N PRO A 222 1.48 -13.11 -10.69
CA PRO A 222 0.34 -13.91 -11.17
C PRO A 222 -0.83 -13.99 -10.17
N HIS A 223 -0.53 -13.87 -8.88
CA HIS A 223 -1.48 -13.97 -7.77
C HIS A 223 -2.60 -12.91 -7.80
N TYR A 224 -2.35 -11.73 -8.39
CA TYR A 224 -3.30 -10.61 -8.36
C TYR A 224 -4.32 -10.59 -9.50
N TRP A 225 -4.08 -11.36 -10.57
CA TRP A 225 -4.99 -11.44 -11.72
C TRP A 225 -5.76 -12.76 -11.82
N GLY A 226 -5.49 -13.70 -10.91
CA GLY A 226 -6.06 -15.05 -10.98
C GLY A 226 -5.36 -15.91 -12.03
N ASP A 227 -4.12 -15.58 -12.39
CA ASP A 227 -3.29 -16.41 -13.26
C ASP A 227 -2.81 -17.69 -12.53
N THR A 228 -3.00 -17.74 -11.20
CA THR A 228 -2.73 -18.88 -10.33
C THR A 228 -3.74 -18.93 -9.18
N ASP A 229 -4.05 -20.14 -8.72
CA ASP A 229 -4.84 -20.41 -7.50
C ASP A 229 -3.96 -20.62 -6.26
N VAL A 230 -2.64 -20.56 -6.41
CA VAL A 230 -1.70 -20.64 -5.28
C VAL A 230 -1.70 -19.31 -4.54
N ASN A 231 -1.57 -19.35 -3.21
CA ASN A 231 -1.39 -18.16 -2.39
C ASN A 231 0.00 -17.53 -2.60
N GLY A 232 0.09 -16.22 -2.44
CA GLY A 232 1.37 -15.52 -2.48
C GLY A 232 2.31 -16.00 -1.36
N PRO A 233 3.62 -15.81 -1.50
CA PRO A 233 4.55 -16.11 -0.42
C PRO A 233 4.22 -15.27 0.81
N GLY A 234 4.11 -15.93 1.97
CA GLY A 234 3.74 -15.28 3.22
C GLY A 234 4.90 -14.55 3.91
N MET A 235 4.62 -14.04 5.12
CA MET A 235 5.60 -13.32 5.95
C MET A 235 6.56 -14.23 6.72
N THR A 236 6.69 -15.50 6.32
CA THR A 236 7.63 -16.44 6.93
C THR A 236 9.05 -15.90 6.80
N ARG A 237 9.76 -15.89 7.93
CA ARG A 237 11.16 -15.43 7.98
C ARG A 237 12.06 -16.42 7.27
N ILE A 238 13.06 -15.86 6.58
CA ILE A 238 14.21 -16.57 6.05
C ILE A 238 15.25 -16.76 7.16
#